data_AF-A0A534QYY7-F1
#
_entry.id   AF-A0A534QYY7-F1
#
_cell.length_a   1.000
_cell.length_b   1.000
_cell.length_c   1.000
_cell.angle_alpha   90.00
_cell.angle_beta   90.00
_cell.angle_gamma   90.00
#
_symmetry.space_group_name_H-M   'P 1'
#
loop_
_entity.id
_entity.type
_entity.pdbx_description
1 polymer ?
#
loop_
_entity_poly.entity_id
_entity_poly.type
_entity_poly.pdbx_seq_one_letter_code
_entity_poly.pdbx_strand_id
1 'polypeptide(L)'
;LTRVLVERRVRALAYETLQPGDGSLPLLAPMSEVAGRLAVQAGAWCLQAQSAGRGVLLSGASGVRPAKVVILGAGIAGTNACQVAVGVGADVSILDVDPAKLRYVHDILGGHVTTVMSNRANLEEEVVAADLVVGSVLIPGARTPRLLSRALVGAMRPGAALVDLSIDQGGCAETSRPTTHAHPTYVEEEVVHYCVTNMPAAVPHTATFALTNATLSYALEIADHGFAEALRRNPALRRATNVLAGRVTHPGVAEAAGVAVTPPEQLLDALS
;
A
#
# COMPACT_ATOMS: atom_id res chain seq x y z
N LEU A 1 8.93 7.97 -18.78
CA LEU A 1 9.38 9.02 -17.83
C LEU A 1 10.90 9.07 -17.70
N THR A 2 11.57 8.00 -17.26
CA THR A 2 13.03 7.96 -17.01
C THR A 2 13.87 8.53 -18.15
N ARG A 3 13.61 8.11 -19.40
CA ARG A 3 14.31 8.63 -20.59
C ARG A 3 14.24 10.17 -20.70
N VAL A 4 13.05 10.74 -20.47
CA VAL A 4 12.84 12.20 -20.54
C VAL A 4 13.59 12.93 -19.42
N LEU A 5 13.57 12.40 -18.20
CA LEU A 5 14.32 12.99 -17.07
C LEU A 5 15.82 13.00 -17.34
N VAL A 6 16.34 11.92 -17.93
CA VAL A 6 17.75 11.77 -18.33
C VAL A 6 18.11 12.76 -19.45
N GLU A 7 17.32 12.78 -20.54
CA GLU A 7 17.54 13.69 -21.68
C GLU A 7 17.53 15.16 -21.26
N ARG A 8 16.62 15.54 -20.35
CA ARG A 8 16.48 16.89 -19.80
C ARG A 8 17.44 17.20 -18.65
N ARG A 9 18.26 16.22 -18.22
CA ARG A 9 19.21 16.33 -17.10
C ARG A 9 18.55 16.82 -15.80
N VAL A 10 17.33 16.37 -15.53
CA VAL A 10 16.58 16.72 -14.31
C VAL A 10 17.29 16.14 -13.08
N ARG A 11 17.33 16.90 -11.99
CA ARG A 11 17.71 16.43 -10.66
C ARG A 11 16.47 15.84 -9.99
N ALA A 12 16.32 14.51 -10.04
CA ALA A 12 15.09 13.83 -9.63
C ALA A 12 15.32 13.02 -8.35
N LEU A 13 14.63 13.40 -7.28
CA LEU A 13 14.45 12.58 -6.09
C LEU A 13 13.07 11.93 -6.11
N ALA A 14 12.98 10.72 -5.62
CA ALA A 14 11.74 9.97 -5.48
C ALA A 14 11.42 9.77 -3.99
N TYR A 15 10.16 9.96 -3.61
CA TYR A 15 9.72 9.79 -2.22
C TYR A 15 9.82 8.33 -1.78
N GLU A 16 9.44 7.43 -2.67
CA GLU A 16 9.38 5.99 -2.44
C GLU A 16 10.74 5.30 -2.36
N THR A 17 11.83 5.98 -2.76
CA THR A 17 13.22 5.50 -2.61
C THR A 17 13.98 6.21 -1.51
N LEU A 18 13.36 7.20 -0.83
CA LEU A 18 13.95 7.83 0.34
C LEU A 18 13.91 6.85 1.52
N GLN A 19 15.10 6.39 1.92
CA GLN A 19 15.27 5.37 2.94
C GLN A 19 16.37 5.80 3.93
N PRO A 20 16.09 6.01 5.22
CA PRO A 20 17.11 6.25 6.26
C PRO A 20 17.94 4.98 6.57
N GLY A 21 18.89 5.09 7.51
CA GLY A 21 19.79 3.98 7.85
C GLY A 21 19.12 2.76 8.51
N ASP A 22 17.89 2.94 9.01
CA ASP A 22 17.06 1.89 9.60
C ASP A 22 16.28 1.07 8.55
N GLY A 23 16.39 1.42 7.27
CA GLY A 23 15.69 0.73 6.18
C GLY A 23 14.21 1.12 6.03
N SER A 24 13.70 2.06 6.83
CA SER A 24 12.31 2.52 6.74
C SER A 24 12.02 3.33 5.47
N LEU A 25 10.75 3.44 5.07
CA LEU A 25 10.31 4.28 3.95
C LEU A 25 9.40 5.40 4.50
N PRO A 26 9.96 6.43 5.16
CA PRO A 26 9.21 7.42 5.94
C PRO A 26 8.27 8.26 5.09
N LEU A 27 8.54 8.42 3.79
CA LEU A 27 7.68 9.19 2.89
C LEU A 27 6.56 8.34 2.26
N LEU A 28 6.68 7.02 2.30
CA LEU A 28 5.64 6.09 1.83
C LEU A 28 4.69 5.66 2.96
N ALA A 29 5.18 5.64 4.19
CA ALA A 29 4.43 5.24 5.37
C ALA A 29 3.09 6.02 5.52
N PRO A 30 3.05 7.37 5.46
CA PRO A 30 1.79 8.11 5.64
C PRO A 30 0.74 7.78 4.58
N MET A 31 1.16 7.57 3.33
CA MET A 31 0.24 7.16 2.26
C MET A 31 -0.28 5.74 2.46
N SER A 32 0.55 4.85 3.00
CA SER A 32 0.14 3.49 3.38
C SER A 32 -0.87 3.49 4.52
N GLU A 33 -0.69 4.36 5.53
CA GLU A 33 -1.64 4.53 6.62
C GLU A 33 -3.00 5.00 6.09
N VAL A 34 -3.01 6.06 5.27
CA VAL A 34 -4.22 6.60 4.66
C VAL A 34 -4.92 5.54 3.80
N ALA A 35 -4.18 4.84 2.93
CA ALA A 35 -4.73 3.78 2.08
C ALA A 35 -5.35 2.64 2.91
N GLY A 36 -4.66 2.18 3.96
CA GLY A 36 -5.17 1.16 4.87
C GLY A 36 -6.49 1.55 5.53
N ARG A 37 -6.58 2.77 6.07
CA ARG A 37 -7.83 3.28 6.70
C ARG A 37 -8.96 3.44 5.69
N LEU A 38 -8.65 3.95 4.50
CA LEU A 38 -9.63 4.08 3.41
C LEU A 38 -10.12 2.73 2.90
N ALA A 39 -9.29 1.69 2.94
CA ALA A 39 -9.64 0.36 2.46
C ALA A 39 -10.92 -0.17 3.11
N VAL A 40 -11.07 0.05 4.42
CA VAL A 40 -12.26 -0.38 5.18
C VAL A 40 -13.48 0.45 4.80
N GLN A 41 -13.32 1.75 4.56
CA GLN A 41 -14.42 2.62 4.13
C GLN A 41 -14.90 2.26 2.72
N ALA A 42 -13.97 2.07 1.79
CA ALA A 42 -14.24 1.61 0.44
C ALA A 42 -14.89 0.22 0.47
N GLY A 43 -14.36 -0.71 1.28
CA GLY A 43 -14.93 -2.05 1.47
C GLY A 43 -16.35 -2.01 2.04
N ALA A 44 -16.62 -1.13 3.01
CA ALA A 44 -17.97 -0.93 3.55
C ALA A 44 -18.95 -0.46 2.46
N TRP A 45 -18.52 0.46 1.60
CA TRP A 45 -19.33 0.92 0.47
C TRP A 45 -19.54 -0.19 -0.57
N CYS A 46 -18.51 -0.97 -0.90
CA CYS A 46 -18.61 -2.12 -1.79
C CYS A 46 -19.58 -3.19 -1.28
N LEU A 47 -19.67 -3.38 0.05
CA LEU A 47 -20.57 -4.34 0.67
C LEU A 47 -22.05 -3.94 0.63
N GLN A 48 -22.39 -2.69 0.29
CA GLN A 48 -23.78 -2.26 0.18
C GLN A 48 -24.45 -2.89 -1.04
N ALA A 49 -25.73 -3.25 -0.91
CA ALA A 49 -26.50 -3.88 -2.00
C ALA A 49 -26.55 -3.02 -3.28
N GLN A 50 -26.55 -1.68 -3.12
CA GLN A 50 -26.53 -0.75 -4.24
C GLN A 50 -25.21 -0.76 -5.03
N SER A 51 -24.13 -1.24 -4.40
CA SER A 51 -22.80 -1.41 -4.99
C SER A 51 -22.58 -2.84 -5.50
N ALA A 52 -23.66 -3.62 -5.69
CA ALA A 52 -23.64 -5.06 -5.99
C ALA A 52 -23.04 -5.94 -4.88
N GLY A 53 -22.80 -5.38 -3.69
CA GLY A 53 -22.34 -6.13 -2.54
C GLY A 53 -23.44 -6.94 -1.86
N ARG A 54 -23.03 -7.76 -0.90
CA ARG A 54 -23.88 -8.69 -0.16
C ARG A 54 -24.98 -8.02 0.68
N GLY A 55 -24.90 -6.70 0.89
CA GLY A 55 -25.82 -5.94 1.74
C GLY A 55 -25.50 -6.07 3.23
N VAL A 56 -24.23 -6.23 3.57
CA VAL A 56 -23.78 -6.45 4.97
C VAL A 56 -23.21 -5.16 5.54
N LEU A 57 -23.69 -4.77 6.71
CA LEU A 57 -23.10 -3.69 7.49
C LEU A 57 -21.91 -4.21 8.30
N LEU A 58 -20.74 -3.55 8.19
CA LEU A 58 -19.51 -4.00 8.85
C LEU A 58 -19.70 -4.28 10.36
N SER A 59 -20.36 -3.36 11.06
CA SER A 59 -20.58 -3.44 12.51
C SER A 59 -21.66 -4.43 12.94
N GLY A 60 -22.48 -4.92 12.00
CA GLY A 60 -23.74 -5.57 12.33
C GLY A 60 -24.67 -4.65 13.13
N ALA A 61 -25.51 -5.25 13.98
CA ALA A 61 -26.45 -4.57 14.88
C ALA A 61 -26.74 -5.45 16.10
N SER A 62 -27.51 -4.95 17.07
CA SER A 62 -27.90 -5.75 18.25
C SER A 62 -28.62 -7.04 17.82
N GLY A 63 -28.01 -8.20 18.12
CA GLY A 63 -28.53 -9.51 17.72
C GLY A 63 -28.22 -9.93 16.27
N VAL A 64 -27.47 -9.12 15.52
CA VAL A 64 -27.09 -9.37 14.12
C VAL A 64 -25.56 -9.44 14.02
N ARG A 65 -25.04 -10.49 13.38
CA ARG A 65 -23.59 -10.69 13.24
C ARG A 65 -22.93 -9.53 12.46
N PRO A 66 -21.73 -9.08 12.85
CA PRO A 66 -20.93 -8.18 12.05
C PRO A 66 -20.38 -8.88 10.79
N ALA A 67 -19.81 -8.09 9.87
CA ALA A 67 -19.11 -8.63 8.71
C ALA A 67 -17.80 -9.30 9.11
N LYS A 68 -17.45 -10.41 8.44
CA LYS A 68 -16.10 -10.99 8.54
C LYS A 68 -15.15 -10.25 7.59
N VAL A 69 -14.14 -9.58 8.15
CA VAL A 69 -13.11 -8.83 7.43
C VAL A 69 -11.78 -9.56 7.54
N VAL A 70 -11.21 -9.93 6.41
CA VAL A 70 -9.90 -10.62 6.32
C VAL A 70 -8.88 -9.68 5.72
N ILE A 71 -7.77 -9.45 6.41
CA ILE A 71 -6.70 -8.55 5.98
C ILE A 71 -5.46 -9.37 5.64
N LEU A 72 -4.95 -9.22 4.43
CA LEU A 72 -3.75 -9.91 3.96
C LEU A 72 -2.57 -8.96 4.05
N GLY A 73 -1.65 -9.25 4.98
CA GLY A 73 -0.46 -8.44 5.31
C GLY A 73 -0.65 -7.62 6.58
N ALA A 74 0.31 -7.72 7.51
CA ALA A 74 0.39 -6.96 8.76
C ALA A 74 1.44 -5.84 8.69
N GLY A 75 1.64 -5.27 7.50
CA GLY A 75 2.42 -4.03 7.31
C GLY A 75 1.67 -2.79 7.78
N ILE A 76 2.16 -1.61 7.42
CA ILE A 76 1.57 -0.32 7.80
C ILE A 76 0.12 -0.20 7.33
N ALA A 77 -0.14 -0.49 6.04
CA ALA A 77 -1.49 -0.41 5.48
C ALA A 77 -2.44 -1.43 6.13
N GLY A 78 -2.04 -2.69 6.24
CA GLY A 78 -2.85 -3.73 6.86
C GLY A 78 -3.13 -3.49 8.34
N THR A 79 -2.15 -3.02 9.12
CA THR A 79 -2.34 -2.67 10.52
C THR A 79 -3.34 -1.53 10.69
N ASN A 80 -3.27 -0.51 9.83
CA ASN A 80 -4.23 0.60 9.86
C ASN A 80 -5.63 0.18 9.40
N ALA A 81 -5.74 -0.68 8.38
CA ALA A 81 -7.01 -1.29 8.00
C ALA A 81 -7.61 -2.08 9.18
N CYS A 82 -6.76 -2.83 9.89
CA CYS A 82 -7.18 -3.63 11.04
C CYS A 82 -7.72 -2.76 12.18
N GLN A 83 -7.00 -1.69 12.54
CA GLN A 83 -7.46 -0.72 13.54
C GLN A 83 -8.84 -0.13 13.21
N VAL A 84 -9.07 0.25 11.95
CA VAL A 84 -10.36 0.82 11.53
C VAL A 84 -11.46 -0.26 11.52
N ALA A 85 -11.19 -1.45 11.01
CA ALA A 85 -12.16 -2.54 10.95
C ALA A 85 -12.60 -2.97 12.36
N VAL A 86 -11.65 -3.14 13.29
CA VAL A 86 -11.93 -3.44 14.70
C VAL A 86 -12.70 -2.29 15.34
N GLY A 87 -12.28 -1.04 15.11
CA GLY A 87 -12.95 0.15 15.66
C GLY A 87 -14.40 0.32 15.20
N VAL A 88 -14.75 -0.17 14.00
CA VAL A 88 -16.13 -0.20 13.49
C VAL A 88 -16.93 -1.38 14.07
N GLY A 89 -16.28 -2.35 14.72
CA GLY A 89 -16.93 -3.52 15.31
C GLY A 89 -17.09 -4.70 14.36
N ALA A 90 -16.28 -4.77 13.30
CA ALA A 90 -16.23 -5.94 12.43
C ALA A 90 -15.59 -7.16 13.13
N ASP A 91 -15.85 -8.36 12.63
CA ASP A 91 -15.09 -9.57 13.00
C ASP A 91 -13.84 -9.64 12.12
N VAL A 92 -12.66 -9.40 12.71
CA VAL A 92 -11.42 -9.16 11.95
C VAL A 92 -10.41 -10.27 12.15
N SER A 93 -9.89 -10.79 11.03
CA SER A 93 -8.67 -11.57 11.00
C SER A 93 -7.60 -10.90 10.15
N ILE A 94 -6.34 -11.04 10.56
CA ILE A 94 -5.17 -10.54 9.84
C ILE A 94 -4.15 -11.65 9.64
N LEU A 95 -3.70 -11.82 8.39
CA LEU A 95 -2.76 -12.86 7.98
C LEU A 95 -1.42 -12.23 7.61
N ASP A 96 -0.33 -12.77 8.15
CA ASP A 96 1.04 -12.43 7.75
C ASP A 96 1.94 -13.67 7.92
N VAL A 97 3.08 -13.68 7.21
CA VAL A 97 4.11 -14.72 7.35
C VAL A 97 5.06 -14.43 8.51
N ASP A 98 5.10 -13.18 8.98
CA ASP A 98 5.96 -12.71 10.06
C ASP A 98 5.22 -12.73 11.41
N PRO A 99 5.55 -13.67 12.32
CA PRO A 99 4.91 -13.76 13.62
C PRO A 99 5.20 -12.54 14.52
N ALA A 100 6.27 -11.78 14.29
CA ALA A 100 6.56 -10.57 15.06
C ALA A 100 5.57 -9.45 14.74
N LYS A 101 5.18 -9.29 13.46
CA LYS A 101 4.13 -8.34 13.06
C LYS A 101 2.76 -8.74 13.60
N LEU A 102 2.44 -10.04 13.54
CA LEU A 102 1.19 -10.56 14.11
C LEU A 102 1.12 -10.30 15.62
N ARG A 103 2.20 -10.56 16.36
CA ARG A 103 2.28 -10.24 17.80
C ARG A 103 2.08 -8.75 18.06
N TYR A 104 2.75 -7.88 17.30
CA TYR A 104 2.56 -6.43 17.43
C TYR A 104 1.10 -6.01 17.24
N VAL A 105 0.44 -6.51 16.18
CA VAL A 105 -0.97 -6.20 15.91
C VAL A 105 -1.90 -6.73 17.02
N HIS A 106 -1.63 -7.93 17.54
CA HIS A 106 -2.36 -8.48 18.68
C HIS A 106 -2.24 -7.60 19.93
N ASP A 107 -1.02 -7.18 20.26
CA ASP A 107 -0.71 -6.40 21.46
C ASP A 107 -1.38 -5.01 21.42
N ILE A 108 -1.28 -4.30 20.29
CA ILE A 108 -1.86 -2.94 20.17
C ILE A 108 -3.38 -2.92 20.07
N LEU A 109 -4.00 -4.04 19.65
CA LEU A 109 -5.45 -4.18 19.54
C LEU A 109 -6.07 -4.94 20.71
N GLY A 110 -5.31 -5.25 21.75
CA GLY A 110 -5.82 -5.88 22.97
C GLY A 110 -6.52 -7.22 22.75
N GLY A 111 -6.10 -7.98 21.73
CA GLY A 111 -6.73 -9.27 21.38
C GLY A 111 -8.10 -9.17 20.69
N HIS A 112 -8.55 -7.97 20.29
CA HIS A 112 -9.80 -7.78 19.51
C HIS A 112 -9.67 -8.17 18.03
N VAL A 113 -8.58 -8.83 17.65
CA VAL A 113 -8.29 -9.29 16.29
C VAL A 113 -7.78 -10.73 16.35
N THR A 114 -8.21 -11.54 15.40
CA THR A 114 -7.64 -12.88 15.18
C THR A 114 -6.39 -12.76 14.31
N THR A 115 -5.22 -13.06 14.87
CA THR A 115 -3.95 -13.06 14.11
C THR A 115 -3.63 -14.46 13.64
N VAL A 116 -3.40 -14.64 12.34
CA VAL A 116 -3.28 -15.96 11.72
C VAL A 116 -1.99 -16.04 10.90
N MET A 117 -1.23 -17.13 11.06
CA MET A 117 -0.07 -17.38 10.19
C MET A 117 -0.52 -17.60 8.75
N SER A 118 0.06 -16.85 7.82
CA SER A 118 -0.27 -16.92 6.40
C SER A 118 0.34 -18.15 5.74
N ASN A 119 -0.44 -19.22 5.64
CA ASN A 119 -0.16 -20.38 4.79
C ASN A 119 -1.37 -20.66 3.90
N ARG A 120 -1.22 -21.55 2.90
CA ARG A 120 -2.28 -21.84 1.91
C ARG A 120 -3.61 -22.23 2.57
N ALA A 121 -3.59 -23.16 3.53
CA ALA A 121 -4.81 -23.67 4.16
C ALA A 121 -5.54 -22.57 4.93
N ASN A 122 -4.82 -21.83 5.78
CA ASN A 122 -5.39 -20.74 6.57
C ASN A 122 -5.94 -19.61 5.68
N LEU A 123 -5.21 -19.28 4.61
CA LEU A 123 -5.62 -18.25 3.66
C LEU A 123 -6.91 -18.67 2.92
N GLU A 124 -6.99 -19.91 2.45
CA GLU A 124 -8.18 -20.44 1.77
C GLU A 124 -9.39 -20.46 2.74
N GLU A 125 -9.22 -20.94 3.96
CA GLU A 125 -10.28 -20.99 4.99
C GLU A 125 -10.81 -19.59 5.34
N GLU A 126 -9.92 -18.64 5.61
CA GLU A 126 -10.30 -17.29 6.00
C GLU A 126 -11.00 -16.55 4.86
N VAL A 127 -10.45 -16.60 3.64
CA VAL A 127 -10.95 -15.86 2.48
C VAL A 127 -12.32 -16.36 2.02
N VAL A 128 -12.57 -17.67 1.99
CA VAL A 128 -13.87 -18.24 1.59
C VAL A 128 -14.99 -17.77 2.52
N ALA A 129 -14.69 -17.62 3.81
CA ALA A 129 -15.67 -17.16 4.80
C ALA A 129 -15.83 -15.64 4.88
N ALA A 130 -14.98 -14.86 4.19
CA ALA A 130 -14.95 -13.41 4.29
C ALA A 130 -16.16 -12.75 3.62
N ASP A 131 -16.64 -11.66 4.22
CA ASP A 131 -17.50 -10.70 3.54
C ASP A 131 -16.64 -9.63 2.83
N LEU A 132 -15.55 -9.20 3.47
CA LEU A 132 -14.58 -8.26 2.91
C LEU A 132 -13.16 -8.81 3.04
N VAL A 133 -12.40 -8.79 1.95
CA VAL A 133 -10.96 -9.05 1.93
C VAL A 133 -10.22 -7.75 1.60
N VAL A 134 -9.20 -7.42 2.39
CA VAL A 134 -8.28 -6.31 2.12
C VAL A 134 -6.91 -6.86 1.79
N GLY A 135 -6.52 -6.75 0.51
CA GLY A 135 -5.18 -7.07 0.04
C GLY A 135 -4.22 -5.92 0.32
N SER A 136 -3.28 -6.11 1.25
CA SER A 136 -2.30 -5.07 1.64
C SER A 136 -0.85 -5.55 1.58
N VAL A 137 -0.60 -6.63 0.84
CA VAL A 137 0.73 -7.23 0.72
C VAL A 137 1.56 -6.45 -0.28
N LEU A 138 2.63 -5.83 0.23
CA LEU A 138 3.59 -5.06 -0.55
C LEU A 138 4.98 -5.66 -0.35
N ILE A 139 5.68 -5.95 -1.46
CA ILE A 139 7.10 -6.28 -1.41
C ILE A 139 7.85 -5.11 -2.04
N PRO A 140 8.59 -4.30 -1.25
CA PRO A 140 9.30 -3.14 -1.77
C PRO A 140 10.17 -3.50 -2.98
N GLY A 141 9.97 -2.80 -4.10
CA GLY A 141 10.75 -2.99 -5.33
C GLY A 141 10.44 -4.25 -6.14
N ALA A 142 9.46 -5.07 -5.73
CA ALA A 142 9.07 -6.28 -6.46
C ALA A 142 7.59 -6.28 -6.82
N ARG A 143 7.19 -7.19 -7.72
CA ARG A 143 5.79 -7.40 -8.05
C ARG A 143 5.06 -8.04 -6.87
N THR A 144 3.83 -7.62 -6.61
CA THR A 144 2.98 -8.25 -5.59
C THR A 144 2.75 -9.74 -5.93
N PRO A 145 2.91 -10.65 -4.96
CA PRO A 145 2.56 -12.05 -5.17
C PRO A 145 1.05 -12.21 -5.35
N ARG A 146 0.63 -13.04 -6.31
CA ARG A 146 -0.77 -13.44 -6.48
C ARG A 146 -1.13 -14.45 -5.40
N LEU A 147 -1.71 -13.97 -4.29
CA LEU A 147 -2.13 -14.79 -3.16
C LEU A 147 -3.50 -15.43 -3.39
N LEU A 148 -4.39 -14.72 -4.09
CA LEU A 148 -5.75 -15.19 -4.37
C LEU A 148 -5.84 -15.65 -5.81
N SER A 149 -5.97 -16.96 -6.02
CA SER A 149 -6.24 -17.51 -7.36
C SER A 149 -7.67 -17.18 -7.77
N ARG A 150 -7.96 -17.16 -9.08
CA ARG A 150 -9.33 -17.00 -9.58
C ARG A 150 -10.30 -18.01 -8.97
N ALA A 151 -9.85 -19.27 -8.83
CA ALA A 151 -10.65 -20.33 -8.22
C ALA A 151 -10.99 -20.04 -6.74
N LEU A 152 -10.05 -19.47 -5.98
CA LEU A 152 -10.32 -19.07 -4.60
C LEU A 152 -11.28 -17.88 -4.52
N VAL A 153 -11.12 -16.89 -5.41
CA VAL A 153 -12.05 -15.74 -5.48
C VAL A 153 -13.47 -16.23 -5.82
N GLY A 154 -13.63 -17.15 -6.76
CA GLY A 154 -14.94 -17.74 -7.07
C GLY A 154 -15.51 -18.70 -6.02
N ALA A 155 -14.71 -19.07 -5.00
CA ALA A 155 -15.20 -19.80 -3.84
C ALA A 155 -15.64 -18.87 -2.69
N MET A 156 -15.43 -17.55 -2.81
CA MET A 156 -15.93 -16.58 -1.84
C MET A 156 -17.46 -16.49 -1.86
N ARG A 157 -18.02 -15.84 -0.85
CA ARG A 157 -19.47 -15.57 -0.80
C ARG A 157 -19.89 -14.66 -1.97
N PRO A 158 -21.00 -14.96 -2.67
CA PRO A 158 -21.56 -14.03 -3.63
C PRO A 158 -21.85 -12.66 -3.00
N GLY A 159 -21.44 -11.60 -3.68
CA GLY A 159 -21.52 -10.22 -3.19
C GLY A 159 -20.46 -9.85 -2.14
N ALA A 160 -19.50 -10.72 -1.82
CA ALA A 160 -18.33 -10.33 -1.04
C ALA A 160 -17.53 -9.24 -1.78
N ALA A 161 -16.68 -8.53 -1.05
CA ALA A 161 -15.84 -7.47 -1.60
C ALA A 161 -14.35 -7.79 -1.44
N LEU A 162 -13.55 -7.42 -2.43
CA LEU A 162 -12.09 -7.44 -2.40
C LEU A 162 -11.56 -6.02 -2.66
N VAL A 163 -10.88 -5.45 -1.68
CA VAL A 163 -10.16 -4.17 -1.81
C VAL A 163 -8.67 -4.47 -1.96
N ASP A 164 -8.10 -4.23 -3.14
CA ASP A 164 -6.70 -4.55 -3.45
C ASP A 164 -5.83 -3.28 -3.43
N LEU A 165 -5.18 -3.01 -2.30
CA LEU A 165 -4.25 -1.88 -2.12
C LEU A 165 -2.95 -2.09 -2.89
N SER A 166 -2.65 -3.34 -3.24
CA SER A 166 -1.43 -3.72 -3.94
C SER A 166 -1.55 -3.60 -5.45
N ILE A 167 -2.66 -3.02 -5.95
CA ILE A 167 -2.95 -2.90 -7.38
C ILE A 167 -1.87 -2.12 -8.15
N ASP A 168 -1.24 -1.14 -7.51
CA ASP A 168 -0.15 -0.34 -8.09
C ASP A 168 1.08 -1.19 -8.45
N GLN A 169 1.23 -2.38 -7.85
CA GLN A 169 2.28 -3.36 -8.14
C GLN A 169 1.73 -4.65 -8.77
N GLY A 170 0.53 -4.57 -9.35
CA GLY A 170 -0.11 -5.64 -10.10
C GLY A 170 -1.30 -6.27 -9.38
N GLY A 171 -1.43 -6.13 -8.06
CA GLY A 171 -2.51 -6.67 -7.23
C GLY A 171 -2.23 -8.05 -6.62
N CYS A 172 -2.91 -8.38 -5.52
CA CYS A 172 -2.76 -9.64 -4.80
C CYS A 172 -3.69 -10.77 -5.28
N ALA A 173 -4.69 -10.50 -6.13
CA ALA A 173 -5.58 -11.51 -6.71
C ALA A 173 -5.40 -11.64 -8.22
N GLU A 174 -5.61 -12.84 -8.79
CA GLU A 174 -5.55 -13.05 -10.25
C GLU A 174 -6.65 -12.31 -11.01
N THR A 175 -7.78 -12.03 -10.35
CA THR A 175 -8.94 -11.28 -10.88
C THR A 175 -8.77 -9.76 -10.75
N SER A 176 -7.73 -9.27 -10.07
CA SER A 176 -7.49 -7.83 -9.87
C SER A 176 -7.05 -7.13 -11.16
N ARG A 177 -7.74 -6.05 -11.52
CA ARG A 177 -7.37 -5.12 -12.60
C ARG A 177 -7.48 -3.66 -12.12
N PRO A 178 -6.58 -2.76 -12.52
CA PRO A 178 -6.64 -1.36 -12.10
C PRO A 178 -7.95 -0.70 -12.48
N THR A 179 -8.49 0.09 -11.56
CA THR A 179 -9.70 0.90 -11.74
C THR A 179 -9.40 2.37 -11.45
N THR A 180 -10.39 3.25 -11.58
CA THR A 180 -10.24 4.69 -11.40
C THR A 180 -11.23 5.20 -10.37
N HIS A 181 -11.00 6.39 -9.80
CA HIS A 181 -11.97 7.02 -8.90
C HIS A 181 -13.36 7.22 -9.52
N ALA A 182 -13.46 7.39 -10.85
CA ALA A 182 -14.73 7.54 -11.55
C ALA A 182 -15.48 6.21 -11.75
N HIS A 183 -14.73 5.12 -11.91
CA HIS A 183 -15.25 3.76 -12.08
C HIS A 183 -14.50 2.83 -11.13
N PRO A 184 -14.79 2.90 -9.82
CA PRO A 184 -13.92 2.33 -8.78
C PRO A 184 -14.09 0.82 -8.60
N THR A 185 -15.16 0.25 -9.13
CA THR A 185 -15.50 -1.15 -8.90
C THR A 185 -15.89 -1.88 -10.18
N TYR A 186 -15.76 -3.21 -10.12
CA TYR A 186 -16.34 -4.15 -11.08
C TYR A 186 -16.69 -5.45 -10.33
N VAL A 187 -17.51 -6.30 -10.94
CA VAL A 187 -17.83 -7.62 -10.40
C VAL A 187 -17.13 -8.69 -11.25
N GLU A 188 -16.49 -9.65 -10.59
CA GLU A 188 -15.88 -10.81 -11.21
C GLU A 188 -15.93 -11.99 -10.23
N GLU A 189 -16.32 -13.17 -10.72
CA GLU A 189 -16.61 -14.34 -9.88
C GLU A 189 -17.62 -14.03 -8.75
N GLU A 190 -18.63 -13.20 -9.03
CA GLU A 190 -19.63 -12.70 -8.05
C GLU A 190 -19.05 -11.88 -6.88
N VAL A 191 -17.77 -11.51 -6.94
CA VAL A 191 -17.07 -10.68 -5.95
C VAL A 191 -16.90 -9.26 -6.48
N VAL A 192 -17.26 -8.27 -5.66
CA VAL A 192 -17.05 -6.84 -5.96
C VAL A 192 -15.58 -6.49 -5.75
N HIS A 193 -14.89 -6.12 -6.80
CA HIS A 193 -13.50 -5.71 -6.75
C HIS A 193 -13.40 -4.19 -6.67
N TYR A 194 -12.63 -3.68 -5.72
CA TYR A 194 -12.20 -2.30 -5.63
C TYR A 194 -10.68 -2.27 -5.78
N CYS A 195 -10.21 -1.73 -6.90
CA CYS A 195 -8.80 -1.77 -7.27
C CYS A 195 -8.33 -0.38 -7.74
N VAL A 196 -8.77 0.67 -7.04
CA VAL A 196 -8.48 2.06 -7.42
C VAL A 196 -7.02 2.35 -7.15
N THR A 197 -6.30 2.78 -8.17
CA THR A 197 -4.92 3.25 -8.01
C THR A 197 -4.90 4.58 -7.27
N ASN A 198 -3.86 4.84 -6.48
CA ASN A 198 -3.71 6.09 -5.74
C ASN A 198 -4.95 6.42 -4.86
N MET A 199 -5.36 5.47 -4.00
CA MET A 199 -6.49 5.67 -3.08
C MET A 199 -6.40 6.92 -2.20
N PRO A 200 -5.22 7.32 -1.65
CA PRO A 200 -5.12 8.53 -0.83
C PRO A 200 -5.60 9.81 -1.50
N ALA A 201 -5.63 9.87 -2.84
CA ALA A 201 -6.13 11.03 -3.58
C ALA A 201 -7.64 11.29 -3.37
N ALA A 202 -8.41 10.31 -2.88
CA ALA A 202 -9.82 10.51 -2.53
C ALA A 202 -10.02 11.42 -1.30
N VAL A 203 -8.99 11.57 -0.44
CA VAL A 203 -9.05 12.38 0.79
C VAL A 203 -7.91 13.41 0.83
N PRO A 204 -7.85 14.33 -0.14
CA PRO A 204 -6.69 15.19 -0.36
C PRO A 204 -6.39 16.07 0.85
N HIS A 205 -7.41 16.53 1.59
CA HIS A 205 -7.20 17.30 2.81
C HIS A 205 -6.31 16.53 3.81
N THR A 206 -6.65 15.29 4.12
CA THR A 206 -5.86 14.46 5.04
C THR A 206 -4.54 14.01 4.42
N ALA A 207 -4.56 13.53 3.17
CA ALA A 207 -3.39 12.98 2.52
C ALA A 207 -2.31 14.03 2.27
N THR A 208 -2.68 15.26 1.88
CA THR A 208 -1.73 16.36 1.73
C THR A 208 -1.01 16.64 3.03
N PHE A 209 -1.73 16.86 4.14
CA PHE A 209 -1.07 17.12 5.43
C PHE A 209 -0.19 15.95 5.88
N ALA A 210 -0.67 14.71 5.73
CA ALA A 210 0.09 13.51 6.09
C ALA A 210 1.42 13.42 5.30
N LEU A 211 1.39 13.65 3.98
CA LEU A 211 2.57 13.64 3.14
C LEU A 211 3.49 14.83 3.41
N THR A 212 2.94 16.05 3.50
CA THR A 212 3.75 17.26 3.68
C THR A 212 4.44 17.28 5.04
N ASN A 213 3.80 16.77 6.10
CA ASN A 213 4.45 16.65 7.42
C ASN A 213 5.70 15.76 7.39
N ALA A 214 5.68 14.68 6.59
CA ALA A 214 6.82 13.79 6.44
C ALA A 214 7.91 14.37 5.50
N THR A 215 7.52 15.14 4.47
CA THR A 215 8.45 15.68 3.47
C THR A 215 9.09 17.02 3.85
N LEU A 216 8.47 17.80 4.73
CA LEU A 216 8.85 19.19 5.00
C LEU A 216 10.31 19.32 5.45
N SER A 217 10.79 18.45 6.34
CA SER A 217 12.17 18.49 6.84
C SER A 217 13.20 18.31 5.72
N TYR A 218 12.95 17.38 4.79
CA TYR A 218 13.80 17.14 3.64
C TYR A 218 13.75 18.29 2.62
N ALA A 219 12.58 18.88 2.43
CA ALA A 219 12.43 20.04 1.55
C ALA A 219 13.19 21.26 2.09
N LEU A 220 13.11 21.52 3.40
CA LEU A 220 13.87 22.57 4.05
C LEU A 220 15.38 22.32 3.98
N GLU A 221 15.83 21.09 4.17
CA GLU A 221 17.25 20.75 4.03
C GLU A 221 17.80 21.08 2.64
N ILE A 222 17.04 20.77 1.59
CA ILE A 222 17.39 21.12 0.20
C ILE A 222 17.37 22.64 0.00
N ALA A 223 16.38 23.35 0.58
CA ALA A 223 16.24 24.79 0.43
C ALA A 223 17.36 25.57 1.14
N ASP A 224 17.71 25.16 2.36
CA ASP A 224 18.67 25.87 3.23
C ASP A 224 20.14 25.63 2.81
N HIS A 225 20.43 24.47 2.22
CA HIS A 225 21.82 24.08 1.89
C HIS A 225 22.07 23.96 0.39
N GLY A 226 21.02 23.99 -0.42
CA GLY A 226 21.10 23.68 -1.84
C GLY A 226 21.25 22.17 -2.09
N PHE A 227 20.96 21.78 -3.33
CA PHE A 227 20.82 20.38 -3.72
C PHE A 227 22.07 19.52 -3.44
N ALA A 228 23.25 19.96 -3.90
CA ALA A 228 24.46 19.15 -3.79
C ALA A 228 24.87 18.95 -2.33
N GLU A 229 24.78 19.99 -1.51
CA GLU A 229 25.17 19.93 -0.11
C GLU A 229 24.18 19.13 0.74
N ALA A 230 22.88 19.25 0.48
CA ALA A 230 21.87 18.41 1.11
C ALA A 230 22.12 16.90 0.86
N LEU A 231 22.50 16.52 -0.37
CA LEU A 231 22.86 15.13 -0.69
C LEU A 231 24.15 14.67 -0.02
N ARG A 232 25.14 15.54 0.19
CA ARG A 232 26.37 15.19 0.94
C ARG A 232 26.04 14.90 2.40
N ARG A 233 25.22 15.77 3.01
CA ARG A 233 24.88 15.74 4.44
C ARG A 233 23.88 14.65 4.80
N ASN A 234 22.91 14.36 3.93
CA ASN A 234 21.84 13.41 4.21
C ASN A 234 21.92 12.18 3.30
N PRO A 235 22.38 11.02 3.84
CA PRO A 235 22.40 9.77 3.09
C PRO A 235 21.04 9.31 2.59
N ALA A 236 19.93 9.67 3.25
CA ALA A 236 18.59 9.32 2.79
C ALA A 236 18.21 10.08 1.52
N LEU A 237 18.50 11.39 1.44
CA LEU A 237 18.31 12.17 0.21
C LEU A 237 19.20 11.69 -0.92
N ARG A 238 20.43 11.31 -0.60
CA ARG A 238 21.35 10.72 -1.58
C ARG A 238 20.82 9.41 -2.16
N ARG A 239 20.32 8.51 -1.32
CA ARG A 239 19.66 7.26 -1.77
C ARG A 239 18.37 7.51 -2.55
N ALA A 240 17.62 8.55 -2.20
CA ALA A 240 16.40 8.94 -2.90
C ALA A 240 16.64 9.50 -4.31
N THR A 241 17.89 9.77 -4.69
CA THR A 241 18.23 10.34 -5.99
C THR A 241 18.14 9.27 -7.07
N ASN A 242 17.23 9.45 -8.02
CA ASN A 242 16.98 8.50 -9.11
C ASN A 242 17.61 8.92 -10.43
N VAL A 243 17.62 10.22 -10.72
CA VAL A 243 18.27 10.79 -11.91
C VAL A 243 19.08 12.02 -11.51
N LEU A 244 20.32 12.09 -11.97
CA LEU A 244 21.22 13.20 -11.70
C LEU A 244 22.13 13.44 -12.91
N ALA A 245 22.26 14.69 -13.34
CA ALA A 245 23.16 15.09 -14.44
C ALA A 245 23.01 14.26 -15.75
N GLY A 246 21.79 13.78 -16.05
CA GLY A 246 21.54 12.93 -17.22
C GLY A 246 22.07 11.50 -17.07
N ARG A 247 22.17 11.00 -15.85
CA ARG A 247 22.50 9.61 -15.50
C ARG A 247 21.47 9.08 -14.52
N VAL A 248 21.19 7.78 -14.60
CA VAL A 248 20.36 7.08 -13.62
C VAL A 248 21.24 6.67 -12.45
N THR A 249 20.81 6.99 -11.24
CA THR A 249 21.60 6.78 -10.02
C THR A 249 21.02 5.71 -9.10
N HIS A 250 19.72 5.40 -9.23
CA HIS A 250 19.06 4.38 -8.43
C HIS A 250 19.12 2.99 -9.11
N PRO A 251 19.63 1.93 -8.45
CA PRO A 251 19.79 0.60 -9.06
C PRO A 251 18.51 0.01 -9.66
N GLY A 252 17.40 0.05 -8.91
CA GLY A 252 16.12 -0.50 -9.40
C GLY A 252 15.56 0.24 -10.62
N VAL A 253 15.85 1.54 -10.76
CA VAL A 253 15.45 2.31 -11.95
C VAL A 253 16.35 1.97 -13.13
N ALA A 254 17.64 1.75 -12.87
CA ALA A 254 18.62 1.38 -13.88
C ALA A 254 18.30 0.01 -14.49
N GLU A 255 17.98 -0.98 -13.64
CA GLU A 255 17.53 -2.31 -14.05
C GLU A 255 16.25 -2.23 -14.89
N ALA A 256 15.21 -1.56 -14.38
CA ALA A 256 13.93 -1.44 -15.08
C ALA A 256 14.04 -0.69 -16.43
N ALA A 257 14.97 0.26 -16.54
CA ALA A 257 15.20 1.02 -17.76
C ALA A 257 16.27 0.41 -18.69
N GLY A 258 16.96 -0.66 -18.28
CA GLY A 258 18.03 -1.29 -19.06
C GLY A 258 19.25 -0.39 -19.27
N VAL A 259 19.62 0.41 -18.27
CA VAL A 259 20.76 1.35 -18.34
C VAL A 259 21.77 1.12 -17.23
N ALA A 260 22.99 1.63 -17.38
CA ALA A 260 24.01 1.56 -16.34
C ALA A 260 23.66 2.51 -15.17
N VAL A 261 23.83 2.01 -13.94
CA VAL A 261 23.74 2.83 -12.72
C VAL A 261 25.03 3.60 -12.52
N THR A 262 24.92 4.89 -12.20
CA THR A 262 26.06 5.74 -11.80
C THR A 262 25.85 6.21 -10.35
N PRO A 263 26.74 5.90 -9.40
CA PRO A 263 26.56 6.34 -8.01
C PRO A 263 26.42 7.87 -7.91
N PRO A 264 25.47 8.39 -7.12
CA PRO A 264 25.27 9.83 -6.96
C PRO A 264 26.57 10.56 -6.57
N GLU A 265 27.40 9.95 -5.72
CA GLU A 265 28.65 10.49 -5.20
C GLU A 265 29.61 10.92 -6.31
N GLN A 266 29.67 10.17 -7.41
CA GLN A 266 30.53 10.47 -8.56
C GLN A 266 30.06 11.70 -9.35
N LEU A 267 28.82 12.13 -9.13
CA LEU A 267 28.18 13.22 -9.85
C LEU A 267 28.05 14.49 -8.98
N LEU A 268 28.27 14.40 -7.66
CA LEU A 268 28.11 15.53 -6.74
C LEU A 268 29.11 16.66 -6.99
N ASP A 269 30.33 16.32 -7.36
CA ASP A 269 31.39 17.32 -7.64
C ASP A 269 31.16 18.07 -8.94
N ALA A 270 30.34 17.52 -9.85
CA ALA A 270 29.92 18.18 -11.08
C ALA A 270 28.70 19.11 -10.90
N LEU A 271 28.16 19.20 -9.67
CA LEU A 271 26.98 20.03 -9.35
C LEU A 271 27.31 21.32 -8.59
N SER A 272 28.53 21.44 -8.07
CA SER A 272 29.12 22.68 -7.54
C SER A 272 29.56 23.61 -8.68
#